data_AF-A0A812JHI2-F1
#
_entry.id   AF-A0A812JHI2-F1
#
_cell.length_a   1.000
_cell.length_b   1.000
_cell.length_c   1.000
_cell.angle_alpha   90.00
_cell.angle_beta   90.00
_cell.angle_gamma   90.00
#
_symmetry.space_group_name_H-M   'P 1'
#
loop_
_entity.id
_entity.type
_entity.pdbx_description
1 polymer ?
#
loop_
_entity_poly.entity_id
_entity_poly.type
_entity_poly.pdbx_seq_one_letter_code
_entity_poly.pdbx_strand_id
1 'polypeptide(L)'
;MAIRGLVFASMLAVAAAIVCPPELLQGAPVGRTEGSTCGGTCNTHGSCAAGLVCKEPSTPFLGVRPAGLCISAANRLALDSSDIQPVIKEAVQLLNGQLRNSIYMMVPIAVLGAEKKHTPQGVVRRAQLYDLSLALVSSTCQNDGRHSPLDLSCQPQHVVNPMNLDLIVQEKDSQYTLLGHSSIDRPMPVPLRI
;
A
#
# COMPACT_ATOMS: atom_id res chain seq x y z
N MET A 1 57.03 -28.75 11.57
CA MET A 1 55.62 -29.19 11.57
C MET A 1 54.87 -28.38 12.61
N ALA A 2 53.93 -27.52 12.21
CA ALA A 2 53.12 -26.73 13.13
C ALA A 2 51.65 -26.86 12.71
N ILE A 3 50.84 -27.47 13.57
CA ILE A 3 49.41 -27.70 13.36
C ILE A 3 48.67 -26.50 13.96
N ARG A 4 48.14 -25.62 13.09
CA ARG A 4 47.24 -24.53 13.49
C ARG A 4 45.84 -25.12 13.76
N GLY A 5 45.46 -25.17 15.03
CA GLY A 5 44.11 -25.56 15.44
C GLY A 5 43.11 -24.42 15.20
N LEU A 6 42.09 -24.70 14.39
CA LEU A 6 40.91 -23.84 14.23
C LEU A 6 39.89 -24.23 15.32
N VAL A 7 39.61 -23.32 16.25
CA VAL A 7 38.53 -23.47 17.23
C VAL A 7 37.24 -22.91 16.59
N PHE A 8 36.37 -23.81 16.15
CA PHE A 8 35.00 -23.45 15.75
C PHE A 8 34.14 -23.27 17.00
N ALA A 9 33.88 -22.02 17.38
CA ALA A 9 32.93 -21.67 18.42
C ALA A 9 31.50 -21.70 17.84
N SER A 10 30.78 -22.81 18.07
CA SER A 10 29.38 -22.96 17.71
C SER A 10 28.50 -22.10 18.62
N MET A 11 28.06 -20.93 18.13
CA MET A 11 27.00 -20.16 18.81
C MET A 11 25.67 -20.90 18.65
N LEU A 12 25.19 -21.51 19.73
CA LEU A 12 23.83 -22.05 19.84
C LEU A 12 22.86 -20.87 19.85
N ALA A 13 22.19 -20.62 18.72
CA ALA A 13 21.09 -19.68 18.63
C ALA A 13 19.90 -20.25 19.41
N VAL A 14 19.64 -19.69 20.60
CA VAL A 14 18.43 -20.01 21.37
C VAL A 14 17.25 -19.37 20.66
N ALA A 15 16.50 -20.17 19.90
CA ALA A 15 15.22 -19.75 19.33
C ALA A 15 14.20 -19.62 20.47
N ALA A 16 14.05 -18.41 21.01
CA ALA A 16 12.99 -18.12 21.95
C ALA A 16 11.65 -18.17 21.21
N ALA A 17 10.86 -19.22 21.44
CA ALA A 17 9.48 -19.26 20.99
C ALA A 17 8.70 -18.21 21.79
N ILE A 18 8.13 -17.22 21.11
CA ILE A 18 7.23 -16.24 21.74
C ILE A 18 5.92 -16.97 22.06
N VAL A 19 5.76 -17.37 23.31
CA VAL A 19 4.51 -17.98 23.80
C VAL A 19 3.55 -16.86 24.13
N CYS A 20 2.43 -16.81 23.41
CA CYS A 20 1.37 -15.84 23.65
C CYS A 20 0.55 -16.25 24.88
N PRO A 21 0.50 -15.43 25.94
CA PRO A 21 -0.36 -15.71 27.09
C PRO A 21 -1.85 -15.68 26.66
N PRO A 22 -2.69 -16.57 27.21
CA PRO A 22 -4.08 -16.73 26.78
C PRO A 22 -4.93 -15.46 26.98
N GLU A 23 -4.58 -14.61 27.94
CA GLU A 23 -5.28 -13.35 28.23
C GLU A 23 -5.21 -12.36 27.05
N LEU A 24 -4.08 -12.33 26.32
CA LEU A 24 -3.92 -11.45 25.16
C LEU A 24 -4.74 -11.93 23.94
N LEU A 25 -4.97 -13.23 23.83
CA LEU A 25 -5.77 -13.80 22.75
C LEU A 25 -7.27 -13.50 22.92
N GLN A 26 -7.75 -13.46 24.17
CA GLN A 26 -9.16 -13.23 24.47
C GLN A 26 -9.57 -11.75 24.37
N GLY A 27 -8.63 -10.82 24.62
CA GLY A 27 -8.87 -9.38 24.53
C GLY A 27 -8.70 -8.78 23.14
N ALA A 28 -8.30 -9.58 22.14
CA ALA A 28 -8.00 -9.08 20.81
C ALA A 28 -9.28 -8.57 20.12
N PRO A 29 -9.31 -7.29 19.70
CA PRO A 29 -10.50 -6.71 19.08
C PRO A 29 -10.80 -7.40 17.74
N VAL A 30 -12.06 -7.75 17.50
CA VAL A 30 -12.50 -8.39 16.26
C VAL A 30 -13.31 -7.41 15.42
N GLY A 31 -13.38 -7.64 14.11
CA GLY A 31 -14.23 -6.83 13.24
C GLY A 31 -13.65 -5.45 12.90
N ARG A 32 -12.32 -5.31 12.87
CA ARG A 32 -11.66 -4.06 12.50
C ARG A 32 -12.03 -3.64 11.08
N THR A 33 -12.40 -2.38 10.90
CA THR A 33 -12.81 -1.80 9.62
C THR A 33 -11.61 -1.60 8.69
N GLU A 34 -11.86 -1.36 7.40
CA GLU A 34 -10.80 -1.11 6.42
C GLU A 34 -9.91 0.08 6.83
N GLY A 35 -8.60 -0.04 6.63
CA GLY A 35 -7.58 0.91 7.08
C GLY A 35 -7.21 0.80 8.56
N SER A 36 -7.96 0.06 9.38
CA SER A 36 -7.59 -0.18 10.79
C SER A 36 -6.40 -1.13 10.92
N THR A 37 -5.66 -1.00 12.03
CA THR A 37 -4.59 -1.96 12.37
C THR A 37 -5.16 -3.32 12.74
N CYS A 38 -4.42 -4.38 12.41
CA CYS A 38 -4.75 -5.77 12.67
C CYS A 38 -3.49 -6.61 12.87
N GLY A 39 -3.64 -7.85 13.35
CA GLY A 39 -2.53 -8.80 13.48
C GLY A 39 -1.52 -8.39 14.55
N GLY A 40 -0.24 -8.51 14.21
CA GLY A 40 0.88 -8.26 15.11
C GLY A 40 1.21 -9.44 16.01
N THR A 41 2.17 -9.23 16.91
CA THR A 41 2.61 -10.29 17.84
C THR A 41 1.45 -10.68 18.74
N CYS A 42 1.10 -11.96 18.77
CA CYS A 42 -0.05 -12.49 19.51
C CYS A 42 -1.40 -11.88 19.10
N ASN A 43 -1.52 -11.36 17.87
CA ASN A 43 -2.75 -10.76 17.36
C ASN A 43 -3.29 -9.61 18.23
N THR A 44 -2.41 -8.87 18.90
CA THR A 44 -2.78 -7.78 19.82
C THR A 44 -3.58 -6.66 19.16
N HIS A 45 -3.42 -6.45 17.85
CA HIS A 45 -4.19 -5.46 17.09
C HIS A 45 -5.54 -5.98 16.61
N GLY A 46 -5.76 -7.30 16.70
CA GLY A 46 -7.04 -7.91 16.42
C GLY A 46 -7.23 -8.38 14.97
N SER A 47 -8.45 -8.81 14.66
CA SER A 47 -8.81 -9.32 13.34
C SER A 47 -9.70 -8.34 12.56
N CYS A 48 -9.60 -8.41 11.24
CA CYS A 48 -10.41 -7.59 10.35
C CYS A 48 -11.87 -8.06 10.29
N ALA A 49 -12.76 -7.15 9.92
CA ALA A 49 -14.15 -7.47 9.59
C ALA A 49 -14.25 -8.45 8.42
N ALA A 50 -15.40 -9.13 8.30
CA ALA A 50 -15.65 -10.06 7.20
C ALA A 50 -15.45 -9.37 5.84
N GLY A 51 -14.76 -10.05 4.92
CA GLY A 51 -14.42 -9.50 3.59
C GLY A 51 -13.11 -8.69 3.55
N LEU A 52 -12.48 -8.46 4.69
CA LEU A 52 -11.18 -7.79 4.80
C LEU A 52 -10.08 -8.79 5.18
N VAL A 53 -8.85 -8.53 4.74
CA VAL A 53 -7.66 -9.34 5.00
C VAL A 53 -6.65 -8.48 5.76
N CYS A 54 -6.06 -9.06 6.81
CA CYS A 54 -4.97 -8.40 7.51
C CYS A 54 -3.68 -8.52 6.69
N LYS A 55 -3.17 -7.39 6.18
CA LYS A 55 -1.91 -7.33 5.45
C LYS A 55 -0.80 -6.88 6.39
N GLU A 56 -0.04 -7.84 6.89
CA GLU A 56 1.16 -7.59 7.68
C GLU A 56 2.39 -7.33 6.77
N PRO A 57 3.33 -6.48 7.20
CA PRO A 57 4.66 -6.38 6.58
C PRO A 57 5.35 -7.75 6.55
N SER A 58 6.01 -8.08 5.43
CA SER A 58 6.63 -9.39 5.20
C SER A 58 7.89 -9.66 6.05
N THR A 59 8.51 -8.63 6.63
CA THR A 59 9.75 -8.74 7.39
C THR A 59 9.49 -8.67 8.89
N PRO A 60 9.55 -9.79 9.63
CA PRO A 60 9.51 -9.76 11.09
C PRO A 60 10.79 -9.14 11.64
N PHE A 61 10.67 -8.20 12.58
CA PHE A 61 11.80 -7.57 13.25
C PHE A 61 12.05 -8.30 14.57
N LEU A 62 13.18 -9.01 14.70
CA LEU A 62 13.59 -9.67 15.96
C LEU A 62 12.51 -10.61 16.56
N GLY A 63 11.76 -11.31 15.70
CA GLY A 63 10.67 -12.20 16.12
C GLY A 63 9.36 -11.49 16.47
N VAL A 64 9.35 -10.15 16.53
CA VAL A 64 8.14 -9.35 16.68
C VAL A 64 7.47 -9.22 15.32
N ARG A 65 6.19 -9.62 15.24
CA ARG A 65 5.34 -9.36 14.08
C ARG A 65 4.79 -7.92 14.21
N PRO A 66 5.07 -7.04 13.23
CA PRO A 66 4.48 -5.70 13.21
C PRO A 66 2.97 -5.77 12.93
N ALA A 67 2.24 -4.74 13.34
CA ALA A 67 0.83 -4.61 13.00
C ALA A 67 0.65 -4.52 11.48
N GLY A 68 -0.35 -5.24 10.97
CA GLY A 68 -0.84 -5.11 9.61
C GLY A 68 -2.00 -4.12 9.52
N LEU A 69 -2.57 -4.03 8.32
CA LEU A 69 -3.76 -3.24 8.04
C LEU A 69 -4.86 -4.09 7.43
N CYS A 70 -6.10 -3.79 7.83
CA CYS A 70 -7.27 -4.37 7.20
C CYS A 70 -7.47 -3.77 5.83
N ILE A 71 -7.30 -4.57 4.80
CA ILE A 71 -7.57 -4.19 3.41
C ILE A 71 -8.67 -5.06 2.83
N SER A 72 -9.50 -4.51 1.95
CA SER A 72 -10.49 -5.32 1.23
C SER A 72 -9.80 -6.48 0.48
N ALA A 73 -10.37 -7.68 0.54
CA ALA A 73 -9.85 -8.83 -0.21
C ALA A 73 -9.86 -8.57 -1.73
N ALA A 74 -10.81 -7.76 -2.22
CA ALA A 74 -10.88 -7.32 -3.60
C ALA A 74 -9.75 -6.33 -3.95
N ASN A 75 -9.34 -5.47 -3.01
CA ASN A 75 -8.27 -4.48 -3.21
C ASN A 75 -6.90 -5.15 -3.35
N ARG A 76 -6.71 -6.32 -2.71
CA ARG A 76 -5.49 -7.12 -2.85
C ARG A 76 -5.37 -7.73 -4.25
N LEU A 77 -6.46 -8.22 -4.80
CA LEU A 77 -6.51 -8.72 -6.18
C LEU A 77 -6.26 -7.60 -7.20
N ALA A 78 -6.66 -6.36 -6.91
CA ALA A 78 -6.41 -5.22 -7.79
C ALA A 78 -4.94 -4.76 -7.79
N LEU A 79 -4.26 -4.76 -6.64
CA LEU A 79 -2.81 -4.47 -6.54
C LEU A 79 -1.93 -5.57 -7.15
N ASP A 80 -2.38 -6.82 -7.01
CA ASP A 80 -1.71 -8.00 -7.55
C ASP A 80 -2.13 -8.29 -9.02
N SER A 81 -3.09 -7.53 -9.57
CA SER A 81 -3.49 -7.64 -10.97
C SER A 81 -2.40 -7.11 -11.89
N SER A 82 -1.85 -7.98 -12.74
CA SER A 82 -0.77 -7.65 -13.68
C SER A 82 -1.09 -6.49 -14.60
N ASP A 83 -2.36 -6.28 -14.93
CA ASP A 83 -2.77 -5.38 -16.00
C ASP A 83 -2.92 -3.93 -15.51
N ILE A 84 -3.28 -3.73 -14.25
CA ILE A 84 -3.55 -2.40 -13.67
C ILE A 84 -2.35 -1.89 -12.86
N GLN A 85 -1.49 -2.78 -12.36
CA GLN A 85 -0.33 -2.41 -11.55
C GLN A 85 0.62 -1.40 -12.24
N PRO A 86 0.95 -1.50 -13.55
CA PRO A 86 1.76 -0.49 -14.23
C PRO A 86 1.09 0.88 -14.23
N VAL A 87 -0.24 0.92 -14.41
CA VAL A 87 -1.02 2.16 -14.42
C VAL A 87 -1.01 2.80 -13.04
N ILE A 88 -1.22 2.03 -11.96
CA ILE A 88 -1.16 2.54 -10.58
C ILE A 88 0.23 3.10 -10.27
N LYS A 89 1.28 2.37 -10.61
CA LYS A 89 2.66 2.80 -10.40
C LYS A 89 2.91 4.16 -11.03
N GLU A 90 2.57 4.30 -12.31
CA GLU A 90 2.81 5.53 -13.08
C GLU A 90 1.88 6.67 -12.61
N ALA A 91 0.62 6.37 -12.27
CA ALA A 91 -0.31 7.35 -11.70
C ALA A 91 0.24 7.99 -10.41
N VAL A 92 0.71 7.16 -9.47
CA VAL A 92 1.24 7.62 -8.20
C VAL A 92 2.60 8.30 -8.40
N GLN A 93 3.42 7.85 -9.34
CA GLN A 93 4.67 8.52 -9.70
C GLN A 93 4.40 9.95 -10.22
N LEU A 94 3.45 10.10 -11.13
CA LEU A 94 3.06 11.39 -11.69
C LEU A 94 2.48 12.32 -10.61
N LEU A 95 1.63 11.79 -9.71
CA LEU A 95 1.11 12.51 -8.57
C LEU A 95 2.24 13.02 -7.66
N ASN A 96 3.20 12.17 -7.31
CA ASN A 96 4.36 12.56 -6.49
C ASN A 96 5.18 13.68 -7.13
N GLY A 97 5.33 13.66 -8.46
CA GLY A 97 5.96 14.76 -9.21
C GLY A 97 5.18 16.09 -9.13
N GLN A 98 3.87 16.05 -8.92
CA GLN A 98 3.02 17.24 -8.73
C GLN A 98 3.05 17.74 -7.28
N LEU A 99 3.28 16.87 -6.29
CA LEU A 99 3.37 17.20 -4.86
C LEU A 99 4.71 17.83 -4.48
N ARG A 100 5.04 19.00 -5.07
CA ARG A 100 6.33 19.70 -4.91
C ARG A 100 6.73 20.00 -3.45
N ASN A 101 5.77 20.07 -2.54
CA ASN A 101 6.01 20.42 -1.13
C ASN A 101 6.12 19.19 -0.22
N SER A 102 5.97 17.97 -0.75
CA SER A 102 6.08 16.75 0.05
C SER A 102 7.54 16.31 0.13
N ILE A 103 8.07 16.20 1.35
CA ILE A 103 9.42 15.66 1.59
C ILE A 103 9.47 14.16 1.28
N TYR A 104 8.39 13.44 1.61
CA TYR A 104 8.27 12.00 1.45
C TYR A 104 7.38 11.66 0.26
N MET A 105 7.71 10.55 -0.41
CA MET A 105 6.93 10.03 -1.53
C MET A 105 5.65 9.38 -1.00
N MET A 106 4.52 9.61 -1.66
CA MET A 106 3.28 8.90 -1.40
C MET A 106 3.31 7.50 -2.03
N VAL A 107 2.83 6.50 -1.30
CA VAL A 107 2.73 5.10 -1.75
C VAL A 107 1.30 4.60 -1.59
N PRO A 108 0.79 3.77 -2.52
CA PRO A 108 -0.53 3.20 -2.41
C PRO A 108 -0.55 2.09 -1.35
N ILE A 109 -1.56 2.13 -0.48
CA ILE A 109 -1.83 1.06 0.50
C ILE A 109 -3.08 0.25 0.15
N ALA A 110 -3.98 0.82 -0.67
CA ALA A 110 -5.14 0.12 -1.21
C ALA A 110 -5.59 0.74 -2.53
N VAL A 111 -6.18 -0.08 -3.39
CA VAL A 111 -6.90 0.33 -4.60
C VAL A 111 -8.38 0.16 -4.32
N LEU A 112 -9.07 1.27 -4.06
CA LEU A 112 -10.50 1.32 -3.73
C LEU A 112 -11.37 1.09 -4.98
N GLY A 113 -10.86 1.45 -6.15
CA GLY A 113 -11.53 1.27 -7.44
C GLY A 113 -10.55 1.47 -8.59
N ALA A 114 -10.75 0.73 -9.68
CA ALA A 114 -9.99 0.90 -10.91
C ALA A 114 -10.88 0.56 -12.11
N GLU A 115 -11.27 1.56 -12.88
CA GLU A 115 -12.10 1.40 -14.07
C GLU A 115 -11.31 1.84 -15.31
N LYS A 116 -11.30 0.98 -16.33
CA LYS A 116 -10.75 1.28 -17.64
C LYS A 116 -11.85 1.77 -18.57
N LYS A 117 -11.85 3.06 -18.89
CA LYS A 117 -12.81 3.69 -19.79
C LYS A 117 -12.34 3.61 -21.24
N HIS A 118 -13.25 3.17 -22.10
CA HIS A 118 -13.03 3.23 -23.54
C HIS A 118 -13.19 4.67 -24.01
N THR A 119 -12.15 5.24 -24.60
CA THR A 119 -12.21 6.56 -25.23
C THR A 119 -13.17 6.49 -26.41
N PRO A 120 -14.14 7.42 -26.55
CA PRO A 120 -15.10 7.39 -27.66
C PRO A 120 -14.37 7.37 -29.00
N GLN A 121 -14.76 6.40 -29.84
CA GLN A 121 -14.17 6.16 -31.15
C GLN A 121 -14.38 7.40 -32.03
N GLY A 122 -13.29 8.07 -32.42
CA GLY A 122 -13.38 9.13 -33.43
C GLY A 122 -12.23 10.13 -33.45
N VAL A 123 -11.47 10.30 -32.37
CA VAL A 123 -10.46 11.35 -32.31
C VAL A 123 -9.18 10.83 -31.63
N VAL A 124 -8.16 10.58 -32.46
CA VAL A 124 -6.75 10.33 -32.09
C VAL A 124 -6.45 8.92 -31.53
N ARG A 125 -5.27 8.43 -31.93
CA ARG A 125 -4.60 7.15 -31.59
C ARG A 125 -4.97 6.57 -30.22
N ARG A 126 -5.14 5.24 -30.18
CA ARG A 126 -5.30 4.31 -29.03
C ARG A 126 -4.98 4.89 -27.64
N ALA A 127 -5.78 5.84 -27.18
CA ALA A 127 -5.69 6.38 -25.84
C ALA A 127 -6.64 5.57 -24.95
N GLN A 128 -6.16 5.14 -23.79
CA GLN A 128 -6.95 4.43 -22.79
C GLN A 128 -7.07 5.34 -21.57
N LEU A 129 -8.28 5.49 -21.05
CA LEU A 129 -8.54 6.27 -19.85
C LEU A 129 -8.74 5.33 -18.68
N TYR A 130 -8.19 5.70 -17.54
CA TYR A 130 -8.27 4.96 -16.29
C TYR A 130 -8.73 5.88 -15.19
N ASP A 131 -9.81 5.50 -14.52
CA ASP A 131 -10.29 6.14 -13.30
C ASP A 131 -9.88 5.26 -12.12
N LEU A 132 -8.95 5.77 -11.30
CA LEU A 132 -8.37 5.04 -10.18
C LEU A 132 -8.76 5.71 -8.87
N SER A 133 -9.39 4.99 -7.96
CA SER A 133 -9.61 5.43 -6.58
C SER A 133 -8.59 4.73 -5.69
N LEU A 134 -7.67 5.48 -5.09
CA LEU A 134 -6.54 4.95 -4.32
C LEU A 134 -6.55 5.50 -2.89
N ALA A 135 -6.15 4.66 -1.93
CA ALA A 135 -5.76 5.10 -0.60
C ALA A 135 -4.23 5.19 -0.53
N LEU A 136 -3.71 6.39 -0.27
CA LEU A 136 -2.27 6.68 -0.27
C LEU A 136 -1.80 7.12 1.12
N VAL A 137 -0.55 6.83 1.44
CA VAL A 137 0.13 7.39 2.63
C VAL A 137 1.55 7.81 2.30
N SER A 138 2.14 8.67 3.12
CA SER A 138 3.57 9.00 3.01
C SER A 138 4.42 7.77 3.30
N SER A 139 5.51 7.58 2.57
CA SER A 139 6.45 6.47 2.75
C SER A 139 7.72 6.89 3.50
N THR A 140 8.55 5.91 3.87
CA THR A 140 9.87 6.14 4.46
C THR A 140 10.88 6.72 3.46
N CYS A 141 10.56 6.76 2.17
CA CYS A 141 11.44 7.26 1.11
C CYS A 141 11.19 8.74 0.82
N GLN A 142 12.27 9.45 0.45
CA GLN A 142 12.17 10.84 -0.01
C GLN A 142 11.49 10.92 -1.38
N ASN A 143 10.77 12.01 -1.63
CA ASN A 143 10.17 12.30 -2.93
C ASN A 143 11.21 12.90 -3.90
N ASP A 144 12.20 12.10 -4.28
CA ASP A 144 13.36 12.52 -5.07
C ASP A 144 13.31 12.06 -6.54
N GLY A 145 12.24 11.33 -6.92
CA GLY A 145 12.07 10.73 -8.24
C GLY A 145 13.01 9.55 -8.53
N ARG A 146 13.79 9.07 -7.55
CA ARG A 146 14.68 7.91 -7.70
C ARG A 146 14.02 6.60 -7.29
N HIS A 147 13.05 6.68 -6.39
CA HIS A 147 12.30 5.54 -5.88
C HIS A 147 10.98 5.36 -6.64
N SER A 148 10.50 4.13 -6.70
CA SER A 148 9.17 3.80 -7.21
C SER A 148 8.14 3.72 -6.08
N PRO A 149 6.89 4.15 -6.31
CA PRO A 149 5.80 4.02 -5.34
C PRO A 149 5.47 2.58 -4.93
N LEU A 150 5.92 1.58 -5.70
CA LEU A 150 5.74 0.16 -5.40
C LEU A 150 7.03 -0.51 -4.91
N ASP A 151 8.10 0.25 -4.65
CA ASP A 151 9.35 -0.30 -4.11
C ASP A 151 9.12 -0.85 -2.70
N LEU A 152 9.53 -2.11 -2.49
CA LEU A 152 9.41 -2.79 -1.20
C LEU A 152 10.23 -2.12 -0.08
N SER A 153 11.26 -1.34 -0.45
CA SER A 153 12.06 -0.55 0.48
C SER A 153 11.35 0.73 0.96
N CYS A 154 10.34 1.20 0.23
CA CYS A 154 9.59 2.41 0.55
C CYS A 154 8.32 2.05 1.32
N GLN A 155 8.51 1.79 2.60
CA GLN A 155 7.41 1.35 3.46
C GLN A 155 6.47 2.52 3.78
N PRO A 156 5.16 2.28 3.84
CA PRO A 156 4.20 3.20 4.44
C PRO A 156 4.67 3.70 5.82
N GLN A 157 4.77 5.02 6.02
CA GLN A 157 4.86 5.62 7.36
C GLN A 157 3.50 5.47 8.05
N HIS A 158 3.51 5.32 9.37
CA HIS A 158 2.34 5.16 10.25
C HIS A 158 1.00 5.53 9.59
N VAL A 159 0.15 4.53 9.33
CA VAL A 159 -1.13 4.71 8.64
C VAL A 159 -2.14 5.34 9.58
N VAL A 160 -2.02 6.65 9.73
CA VAL A 160 -2.95 7.50 10.47
C VAL A 160 -3.57 8.42 9.43
N ASN A 161 -4.82 8.16 9.07
CA ASN A 161 -5.60 8.90 8.06
C ASN A 161 -5.02 8.77 6.63
N PRO A 162 -5.25 7.64 5.94
CA PRO A 162 -4.87 7.54 4.54
C PRO A 162 -5.57 8.60 3.71
N MET A 163 -4.85 9.13 2.72
CA MET A 163 -5.39 10.09 1.76
C MET A 163 -6.08 9.32 0.64
N ASN A 164 -7.41 9.43 0.59
CA ASN A 164 -8.23 8.82 -0.45
C ASN A 164 -8.33 9.77 -1.65
N LEU A 165 -7.82 9.36 -2.81
CA LEU A 165 -7.80 10.15 -4.03
C LEU A 165 -8.43 9.39 -5.20
N ASP A 166 -9.21 10.10 -6.01
CA ASP A 166 -9.53 9.70 -7.38
C ASP A 166 -8.50 10.31 -8.32
N LEU A 167 -7.93 9.49 -9.21
CA LEU A 167 -6.95 9.87 -10.23
C LEU A 167 -7.51 9.52 -11.61
N ILE A 168 -7.41 10.44 -12.55
CA ILE A 168 -7.76 10.20 -13.95
C ILE A 168 -6.47 10.13 -14.75
N VAL A 169 -6.17 8.97 -15.32
CA VAL A 169 -4.92 8.70 -16.02
C VAL A 169 -5.20 8.33 -17.46
N GLN A 170 -4.45 8.93 -18.38
CA GLN A 170 -4.48 8.58 -19.78
C GLN A 170 -3.20 7.83 -20.14
N GLU A 171 -3.36 6.64 -20.72
CA GLU A 171 -2.27 5.93 -21.40
C GLU A 171 -2.37 6.18 -22.90
N LYS A 172 -1.31 6.68 -23.51
CA LYS A 172 -1.20 6.91 -24.95
C LYS A 172 0.18 6.55 -25.42
N ASP A 173 0.28 5.66 -26.40
CA ASP A 173 1.56 5.21 -26.97
C ASP A 173 2.56 4.75 -25.87
N SER A 174 2.04 4.02 -24.87
CA SER A 174 2.78 3.55 -23.67
C SER A 174 3.33 4.64 -22.75
N GLN A 175 2.87 5.88 -22.92
CA GLN A 175 3.14 6.98 -21.99
C GLN A 175 1.90 7.27 -21.14
N TYR A 176 2.10 7.51 -19.85
CA TYR A 176 1.04 7.86 -18.92
C TYR A 176 1.01 9.35 -18.65
N THR A 177 -0.18 9.92 -18.57
CA THR A 177 -0.40 11.32 -18.19
C THR A 177 -1.50 11.38 -17.14
N LEU A 178 -1.22 12.05 -16.03
CA LEU A 178 -2.20 12.33 -14.99
C LEU A 178 -3.02 13.55 -15.42
N LEU A 179 -4.27 13.32 -15.80
CA LEU A 179 -5.19 14.37 -16.27
C LEU A 179 -5.78 15.18 -15.12
N GLY A 180 -5.96 14.56 -13.96
CA GLY A 180 -6.47 15.23 -12.77
C GLY A 180 -6.52 14.31 -11.55
N HIS A 181 -6.73 14.93 -10.39
CA HIS A 181 -6.96 14.23 -9.13
C HIS A 181 -8.00 14.96 -8.26
N SER A 182 -8.77 14.23 -7.46
CA SER A 182 -9.66 14.81 -6.44
C SER A 182 -9.61 14.01 -5.14
N SER A 183 -9.77 14.69 -4.01
CA SER A 183 -9.90 14.01 -2.72
C SER A 183 -11.31 13.48 -2.54
N ILE A 184 -11.43 12.20 -2.20
CA ILE A 184 -12.71 11.49 -2.00
C ILE A 184 -13.43 12.02 -0.74
N ASP A 185 -12.67 12.51 0.24
CA ASP A 185 -13.22 13.02 1.52
C ASP A 185 -13.83 14.43 1.39
N ARG A 186 -13.74 15.05 0.21
CA ARG A 186 -14.50 16.28 -0.06
C ARG A 186 -15.84 15.88 -0.66
N PRO A 187 -16.98 16.32 -0.09
CA PRO A 187 -18.26 16.14 -0.76
C PRO A 187 -18.12 16.72 -2.16
N MET A 188 -18.38 15.91 -3.20
CA MET A 188 -18.38 16.41 -4.58
C MET A 188 -19.27 17.64 -4.62
N PRO A 189 -18.80 18.78 -5.19
CA PRO A 189 -19.67 19.92 -5.38
C PRO A 189 -20.85 19.45 -6.24
N VAL A 190 -22.04 19.46 -5.64
CA VAL A 190 -23.28 19.14 -6.34
C VAL A 190 -23.33 20.05 -7.57
N PRO A 191 -23.47 19.51 -8.80
CA PRO A 191 -23.53 20.35 -9.98
C PRO A 191 -24.69 21.33 -9.80
N LEU A 192 -24.37 22.62 -9.78
CA LEU A 192 -25.35 23.69 -9.84
C LEU A 192 -26.11 23.52 -11.16
N ARG A 193 -27.34 23.01 -11.07
CA ARG A 193 -28.29 23.11 -12.17
C ARG A 193 -28.61 24.60 -12.32
N ILE A 194 -28.08 25.20 -13.39
CA ILE A 194 -28.51 26.52 -13.89
C ILE A 194 -29.64 26.27 -14.88
#